data_AF-A0A2M9JRU0-F1
#
_entry.id   AF-A0A2M9JRU0-F1
#
_cell.length_a   1.000
_cell.length_b   1.000
_cell.length_c   1.000
_cell.angle_alpha   90.00
_cell.angle_beta   90.00
_cell.angle_gamma   90.00
#
_symmetry.space_group_name_H-M   'P 1'
#
loop_
_entity.id
_entity.type
_entity.pdbx_description
1 polymer ?
#
loop_
_entity_poly.entity_id
_entity_poly.type
_entity_poly.pdbx_seq_one_letter_code
_entity_poly.pdbx_strand_id
1 'polypeptide(L)'
;MERNISGLTAAAGACGFAVRPHAKPHKCRKIADRQIGAGAVGLTVATVGEAEVFARDGATDLFIASPLWVDDSKARRLRRLAETARLRVGADSVESVQRLGHAVRGTARPVEVVIEVDSGVGREGPGALR
;
A
#
# COMPACT_ATOMS: atom_id res chain seq x y z
N MET A 1 -23.29 -1.35 4.18
CA MET A 1 -21.96 -1.13 3.56
C MET A 1 -21.79 0.32 3.10
N GLU A 2 -22.63 0.83 2.19
CA GLU A 2 -22.51 2.21 1.69
C GLU A 2 -22.45 3.27 2.78
N ARG A 3 -23.36 3.19 3.77
CA ARG A 3 -23.36 4.08 4.94
C ARG A 3 -22.01 4.12 5.68
N ASN A 4 -21.33 2.98 5.77
CA ASN A 4 -20.04 2.89 6.47
C ASN A 4 -18.92 3.48 5.60
N ILE A 5 -18.96 3.23 4.29
CA ILE A 5 -17.98 3.78 3.34
C ILE A 5 -18.09 5.30 3.30
N SER A 6 -19.30 5.83 3.05
CA SER A 6 -19.52 7.29 2.98
C SER A 6 -19.29 7.96 4.33
N GLY A 7 -19.71 7.32 5.43
CA GLY A 7 -19.50 7.84 6.78
C GLY A 7 -18.02 7.99 7.14
N LEU A 8 -17.20 6.98 6.84
CA LEU A 8 -15.76 7.04 7.09
C LEU A 8 -15.09 8.16 6.28
N THR A 9 -15.36 8.23 4.97
CA THR A 9 -14.72 9.24 4.12
C THR A 9 -15.15 10.66 4.51
N ALA A 10 -16.43 10.86 4.84
CA ALA A 10 -16.92 12.17 5.30
C ALA A 10 -16.28 12.57 6.64
N ALA A 11 -16.21 11.66 7.61
CA ALA A 11 -15.61 11.94 8.92
C ALA A 11 -14.12 12.25 8.80
N ALA A 12 -13.37 11.49 8.00
CA ALA A 12 -11.95 11.76 7.76
C ALA A 12 -11.75 13.10 7.03
N GLY A 13 -12.57 13.39 6.01
CA GLY A 13 -12.53 14.65 5.28
C GLY A 13 -12.82 15.87 6.16
N ALA A 14 -13.77 15.76 7.10
CA ALA A 14 -14.06 16.81 8.08
C ALA A 14 -12.86 17.11 9.00
N CYS A 15 -11.99 16.13 9.21
CA CYS A 15 -10.74 16.27 9.97
C CYS A 15 -9.53 16.62 9.09
N GLY A 16 -9.70 16.86 7.78
CA GLY A 16 -8.61 17.15 6.85
C GLY A 16 -7.76 15.95 6.45
N PHE A 17 -8.21 14.73 6.71
CA PHE A 17 -7.49 13.50 6.38
C PHE A 17 -8.06 12.81 5.14
N ALA A 18 -7.16 12.22 4.34
CA ALA A 18 -7.54 11.34 3.25
C ALA A 18 -7.61 9.89 3.73
N VAL A 19 -8.53 9.11 3.18
CA VAL A 19 -8.71 7.69 3.53
C VAL A 19 -8.06 6.81 2.48
N ARG A 20 -7.18 5.91 2.90
CA ARG A 20 -6.68 4.79 2.09
C ARG A 20 -7.11 3.46 2.73
N PRO A 21 -8.22 2.84 2.29
CA PRO A 21 -8.75 1.65 2.92
C PRO A 21 -7.83 0.45 2.69
N HIS A 22 -7.76 -0.42 3.68
CA HIS A 22 -7.07 -1.68 3.54
C HIS A 22 -8.00 -2.72 2.90
N ALA A 23 -7.58 -3.29 1.76
CA ALA A 23 -8.34 -4.25 1.00
C ALA A 23 -8.24 -5.71 1.53
N LYS A 24 -7.26 -6.02 2.40
CA LYS A 24 -7.05 -7.36 2.97
C LYS A 24 -8.31 -7.99 3.58
N PRO A 25 -9.18 -7.26 4.31
CA PRO A 25 -10.38 -7.85 4.91
C PRO A 25 -11.38 -8.36 3.88
N HIS A 26 -11.57 -7.67 2.76
CA HIS A 26 -12.62 -8.00 1.80
C HIS A 26 -12.12 -8.63 0.49
N LYS A 27 -10.88 -8.34 0.07
CA LYS A 27 -10.24 -8.86 -1.16
C LYS A 27 -11.13 -8.78 -2.41
N CYS A 28 -12.03 -7.80 -2.44
CA CYS A 28 -13.10 -7.68 -3.41
C CYS A 28 -12.99 -6.36 -4.15
N ARG A 29 -12.83 -6.44 -5.47
CA ARG A 29 -12.70 -5.28 -6.35
C ARG A 29 -13.92 -4.35 -6.31
N LYS A 30 -15.13 -4.91 -6.37
CA LYS A 30 -16.37 -4.13 -6.34
C LYS A 30 -16.50 -3.29 -5.07
N ILE A 31 -15.96 -3.77 -3.95
CA ILE A 31 -15.95 -3.01 -2.68
C ILE A 31 -14.89 -1.91 -2.73
N ALA A 32 -13.69 -2.22 -3.24
CA ALA A 32 -12.63 -1.24 -3.44
C ALA A 32 -13.08 -0.09 -4.36
N ASP A 33 -13.78 -0.39 -5.46
CA ASP A 33 -14.30 0.64 -6.37
C ASP A 33 -15.31 1.57 -5.70
N ARG A 34 -16.17 1.02 -4.82
CA ARG A 34 -17.11 1.84 -4.04
C ARG A 34 -16.37 2.74 -3.06
N GLN A 35 -15.30 2.26 -2.43
CA GLN A 35 -14.48 3.07 -1.53
C GLN A 35 -13.75 4.19 -2.29
N ILE A 36 -13.16 3.87 -3.44
CA ILE A 36 -12.49 4.85 -4.31
C ILE A 36 -13.51 5.88 -4.83
N GLY A 37 -14.67 5.42 -5.31
CA GLY A 37 -15.76 6.29 -5.77
C GLY A 37 -16.33 7.19 -4.67
N ALA A 38 -16.19 6.80 -3.40
CA ALA A 38 -16.56 7.63 -2.25
C ALA A 38 -15.47 8.63 -1.83
N GLY A 39 -14.32 8.68 -2.52
CA GLY A 39 -13.24 9.64 -2.27
C GLY A 39 -11.99 9.06 -1.62
N ALA A 40 -11.85 7.73 -1.52
CA ALA A 40 -10.61 7.13 -1.03
C ALA A 40 -9.43 7.36 -1.99
N VAL A 41 -8.25 7.62 -1.43
CA VAL A 41 -7.01 7.92 -2.16
C VAL A 41 -6.16 6.66 -2.36
N GLY A 42 -6.61 5.79 -3.26
CA GLY A 42 -5.94 4.51 -3.55
C GLY A 42 -6.28 3.41 -2.52
N LEU A 43 -5.51 2.32 -2.53
CA LEU A 43 -5.73 1.16 -1.66
C LEU A 43 -4.48 0.77 -0.89
N THR A 44 -4.68 0.16 0.28
CA THR A 44 -3.66 -0.56 1.03
C THR A 44 -3.87 -2.07 0.90
N VAL A 45 -2.82 -2.82 0.62
CA VAL A 45 -2.82 -4.28 0.46
C VAL A 45 -1.72 -4.89 1.31
N ALA A 46 -1.84 -6.18 1.64
CA ALA A 46 -0.89 -6.83 2.54
C ALA A 46 0.23 -7.57 1.80
N THR A 47 0.08 -7.82 0.51
CA THR A 47 1.06 -8.61 -0.26
C THR A 47 1.21 -8.07 -1.69
N VAL A 48 2.35 -8.40 -2.33
CA VAL A 48 2.56 -8.17 -3.76
C VAL A 48 1.49 -8.87 -4.61
N GLY A 49 1.03 -10.06 -4.21
CA GLY A 49 -0.01 -10.79 -4.95
C GLY A 49 -1.37 -10.09 -4.90
N GLU A 50 -1.74 -9.54 -3.74
CA GLU A 50 -2.94 -8.70 -3.65
C GLU A 50 -2.80 -7.44 -4.50
N ALA A 51 -1.63 -6.78 -4.46
CA ALA A 51 -1.34 -5.62 -5.30
C ALA A 51 -1.54 -5.94 -6.79
N GLU A 52 -1.02 -7.06 -7.27
CA GLU A 52 -1.17 -7.51 -8.67
C GLU A 52 -2.62 -7.73 -9.07
N VAL A 53 -3.42 -8.36 -8.19
CA VAL A 53 -4.84 -8.59 -8.46
C VAL A 53 -5.60 -7.27 -8.60
N PHE A 54 -5.42 -6.34 -7.65
CA PHE A 54 -6.09 -5.05 -7.72
C PHE A 54 -5.57 -4.18 -8.88
N ALA A 55 -4.27 -4.22 -9.18
CA ALA A 55 -3.68 -3.51 -10.31
C ALA A 55 -4.22 -4.01 -11.65
N ARG A 56 -4.28 -5.34 -11.84
CA ARG A 56 -4.84 -5.96 -13.05
C ARG A 56 -6.27 -5.51 -13.28
N ASP A 57 -7.04 -5.39 -12.21
CA ASP A 57 -8.43 -5.00 -12.35
C ASP A 57 -8.55 -3.47 -12.60
N GLY A 58 -7.55 -2.65 -12.24
CA GLY A 58 -7.46 -1.24 -12.64
C GLY A 58 -7.15 -0.26 -11.50
N ALA A 59 -6.79 -0.75 -10.31
CA ALA A 59 -6.30 0.13 -9.24
C ALA A 59 -4.90 0.66 -9.60
N THR A 60 -4.73 1.98 -9.59
CA THR A 60 -3.50 2.65 -10.04
C THR A 60 -2.67 3.26 -8.92
N ASP A 61 -3.14 3.19 -7.68
CA ASP A 61 -2.42 3.70 -6.50
C ASP A 61 -2.51 2.70 -5.34
N LEU A 62 -1.40 2.05 -5.05
CA LEU A 62 -1.32 0.91 -4.15
C LEU A 62 -0.22 1.10 -3.11
N PHE A 63 -0.56 0.82 -1.85
CA PHE A 63 0.40 0.73 -0.75
C PHE A 63 0.46 -0.71 -0.24
N ILE A 64 1.63 -1.34 -0.32
CA ILE A 64 1.89 -2.65 0.28
C ILE A 64 2.36 -2.39 1.72
N ALA A 65 1.45 -2.46 2.68
CA ALA A 65 1.70 -2.18 4.10
C ALA A 65 2.24 -3.42 4.83
N SER A 66 3.45 -3.82 4.44
CA SER A 66 4.23 -4.84 5.14
C SER A 66 5.69 -4.75 4.68
N PRO A 67 6.67 -4.95 5.59
CA PRO A 67 8.07 -5.06 5.23
C PRO A 67 8.31 -6.18 4.21
N LEU A 68 8.94 -5.84 3.07
CA LEU A 68 9.22 -6.81 2.03
C LEU A 68 10.68 -7.28 2.07
N TRP A 69 10.86 -8.59 2.28
CA TRP A 69 12.09 -9.24 1.89
C TRP A 69 12.08 -9.54 0.39
N VAL A 70 12.79 -8.72 -0.39
CA VAL A 70 12.76 -8.78 -1.85
C VAL A 70 13.80 -9.76 -2.37
N ASP A 71 13.33 -10.74 -3.12
CA ASP A 71 14.11 -11.68 -3.95
C ASP A 71 13.94 -11.33 -5.44
N ASP A 72 14.62 -12.05 -6.34
CA ASP A 72 14.56 -11.79 -7.79
C ASP A 72 13.15 -11.95 -8.38
N SER A 73 12.34 -12.84 -7.80
CA SER A 73 10.95 -13.05 -8.22
C SER A 73 10.08 -11.85 -7.87
N LYS A 74 10.12 -11.41 -6.61
CA LYS A 74 9.42 -10.20 -6.14
C LYS A 74 9.96 -8.95 -6.85
N ALA A 75 11.25 -8.86 -7.12
CA ALA A 75 11.83 -7.74 -7.86
C ALA A 75 11.18 -7.59 -9.24
N ARG A 76 11.11 -8.67 -10.03
CA ARG A 76 10.44 -8.64 -11.34
C ARG A 76 8.96 -8.24 -11.25
N ARG A 77 8.26 -8.75 -10.24
CA ARG A 77 6.84 -8.46 -9.99
C ARG A 77 6.60 -7.00 -9.60
N LEU A 78 7.42 -6.47 -8.70
CA LEU A 78 7.37 -5.06 -8.28
C LEU A 78 7.69 -4.12 -9.44
N ARG A 79 8.69 -4.44 -10.27
CA ARG A 79 9.01 -3.66 -11.48
C ARG A 79 7.81 -3.61 -12.43
N ARG A 80 7.19 -4.76 -12.72
CA ARG A 80 6.00 -4.84 -13.58
C ARG A 80 4.81 -4.07 -12.99
N LEU A 81 4.57 -4.17 -11.69
CA LEU A 81 3.53 -3.40 -11.02
C LEU A 81 3.78 -1.89 -11.13
N ALA A 82 5.03 -1.44 -11.04
CA ALA A 82 5.39 -0.03 -11.11
C ALA A 82 5.16 0.58 -12.51
N GLU A 83 5.03 -0.25 -13.56
CA GLU A 83 4.66 0.20 -14.90
C GLU A 83 3.20 0.68 -14.95
N THR A 84 2.30 0.03 -14.20
CA THR A 84 0.85 0.27 -14.28
C THR A 84 0.28 1.02 -13.08
N ALA A 85 0.90 0.92 -11.91
CA ALA A 85 0.46 1.57 -10.67
C ALA A 85 1.55 2.41 -10.01
N ARG A 86 1.14 3.44 -9.26
CA ARG A 86 1.99 4.09 -8.25
C ARG A 86 2.08 3.15 -7.06
N LEU A 87 3.31 2.85 -6.64
CA LEU A 87 3.58 1.90 -5.58
C LEU A 87 4.21 2.57 -4.38
N ARG A 88 3.68 2.25 -3.21
CA ARG A 88 4.32 2.47 -1.92
C ARG A 88 4.58 1.11 -1.27
N VAL A 89 5.70 0.99 -0.58
CA VAL A 89 6.07 -0.23 0.15
C VAL A 89 6.50 0.12 1.56
N GLY A 90 5.95 -0.59 2.54
CA GLY A 90 6.37 -0.51 3.94
C GLY A 90 7.76 -1.10 4.14
N ALA A 91 8.56 -0.47 4.98
CA ALA A 91 9.88 -0.97 5.36
C ALA A 91 10.18 -0.63 6.82
N ASP A 92 10.89 -1.52 7.50
CA ASP A 92 11.19 -1.42 8.93
C ASP A 92 12.70 -1.43 9.23
N SER A 93 13.53 -1.56 8.20
CA SER A 93 14.96 -1.84 8.33
C SER A 93 15.75 -1.29 7.16
N VAL A 94 16.99 -0.87 7.42
CA VAL A 94 17.90 -0.38 6.37
C VAL A 94 18.12 -1.44 5.29
N GLU A 95 18.26 -2.70 5.69
CA GLU A 95 18.48 -3.81 4.75
C GLU A 95 17.29 -4.00 3.79
N SER A 96 16.05 -3.98 4.28
CA SER A 96 14.86 -4.12 3.41
C SER A 96 14.76 -2.96 2.42
N VAL A 97 15.06 -1.72 2.86
CA VAL A 97 15.10 -0.54 1.98
C VAL A 97 16.18 -0.68 0.90
N GLN A 98 17.38 -1.14 1.25
CA GLN A 98 18.47 -1.36 0.29
C GLN A 98 18.12 -2.43 -0.74
N ARG A 99 17.56 -3.57 -0.29
CA ARG A 99 17.09 -4.65 -1.17
C ARG A 99 16.01 -4.16 -2.12
N LEU A 100 15.01 -3.43 -1.61
CA LEU A 100 13.96 -2.83 -2.42
C LEU A 100 14.54 -1.85 -3.45
N GLY A 101 15.43 -0.96 -3.04
CA GLY A 101 16.08 0.02 -3.92
C GLY A 101 16.86 -0.64 -5.06
N HIS A 102 17.59 -1.72 -4.79
CA HIS A 102 18.23 -2.52 -5.85
C HIS A 102 17.19 -3.19 -6.76
N ALA A 103 16.16 -3.78 -6.17
CA ALA A 103 15.13 -4.53 -6.87
C ALA A 103 14.24 -3.69 -7.79
N VAL A 104 14.09 -2.39 -7.55
CA VAL A 104 13.24 -1.50 -8.37
C VAL A 104 14.06 -0.45 -9.11
N ARG A 105 15.40 -0.52 -9.06
CA ARG A 105 16.26 0.35 -9.86
C ARG A 105 15.91 0.23 -11.35
N GLY A 106 15.74 1.38 -12.00
CA GLY A 106 15.42 1.48 -13.42
C GLY A 106 13.94 1.35 -13.77
N THR A 107 13.03 1.27 -12.79
CA THR A 107 11.59 1.36 -13.07
C THR A 107 11.22 2.72 -13.64
N ALA A 108 10.26 2.75 -14.56
CA ALA A 108 9.78 4.00 -15.18
C ALA A 108 9.15 4.98 -14.17
N ARG A 109 8.63 4.45 -13.06
CA ARG A 109 8.10 5.24 -11.94
C ARG A 109 8.88 4.92 -10.67
N PRO A 110 9.13 5.92 -9.80
CA PRO A 110 9.72 5.66 -8.50
C PRO A 110 8.76 4.83 -7.65
N VAL A 111 9.31 3.86 -6.91
CA VAL A 111 8.60 3.18 -5.83
C VAL A 111 8.87 3.95 -4.54
N GLU A 112 7.82 4.42 -3.90
CA GLU A 112 7.91 5.17 -2.64
C GLU A 112 8.09 4.19 -1.47
N VAL A 113 8.90 4.59 -0.49
CA VAL A 113 9.14 3.84 0.74
C VAL A 113 8.45 4.53 1.89
N VAL A 114 7.70 3.78 2.69
CA VAL A 114 7.10 4.24 3.93
C VAL A 114 7.79 3.52 5.08
N ILE A 115 8.49 4.26 5.94
CA ILE A 115 9.11 3.68 7.13
C ILE A 115 8.02 3.41 8.15
N GLU A 116 7.87 2.14 8.52
CA GLU A 116 6.94 1.70 9.56
C GLU A 116 7.55 2.01 10.92
N VAL A 117 6.76 2.57 11.83
CA VAL A 117 7.19 2.94 13.19
C VAL A 117 6.29 2.24 14.19
N ASP A 118 6.89 1.53 15.15
CA ASP A 118 6.11 0.87 16.19
C ASP A 118 5.58 1.92 17.17
N SER A 119 4.26 2.07 17.18
CA SER A 119 3.53 3.01 18.04
C SER A 119 3.06 2.37 19.35
N GLY A 120 3.63 1.22 19.74
CA GLY A 120 3.35 0.51 21.00
C GLY A 120 2.61 -0.82 20.84
N VAL A 121 2.50 -1.35 19.62
CA VAL A 121 1.83 -2.62 19.32
C VAL A 121 2.84 -3.78 19.34
N GLY A 122 4.14 -3.51 19.22
CA GLY A 122 5.18 -4.54 19.33
C GLY A 122 5.22 -5.50 18.14
N ARG A 123 4.83 -5.06 16.94
CA ARG A 123 4.71 -5.92 15.76
C ARG A 123 5.80 -5.70 14.73
N GLU A 124 5.94 -4.48 14.21
CA GLU A 124 6.84 -4.12 13.11
C GLU A 124 7.29 -2.66 13.29
N GLY A 125 8.45 -2.30 12.73
CA GLY A 125 9.05 -0.96 12.83
C GLY A 125 9.90 -0.75 14.10
N PRO A 126 10.88 0.18 14.08
CA PRO A 126 11.55 0.60 15.30
C PRO A 126 10.56 1.29 16.24
N GLY A 127 10.76 1.13 17.55
CA GLY A 127 9.98 1.85 18.55
C GLY A 127 10.00 3.36 18.29
N ALA A 128 8.83 4.02 18.37
CA ALA A 128 8.77 5.47 18.34
C ALA A 128 9.73 6.03 19.39
N LEU A 129 10.61 6.96 18.97
CA LEU A 129 11.55 7.64 19.86
C LEU A 129 10.80 8.15 21.09
N ARG A 130 11.19 7.67 22.27
CA ARG A 130 10.71 8.17 23.57
C ARG A 130 11.46 9.43 23.95
#